data_AF-U7UEL9-F1
#
_entry.id   AF-U7UEL9-F1
#
_cell.length_a   1.000
_cell.length_b   1.000
_cell.length_c   1.000
_cell.angle_alpha   90.00
_cell.angle_beta   90.00
_cell.angle_gamma   90.00
#
_symmetry.space_group_name_H-M   'P 1'
#
loop_
_entity.id
_entity.type
_entity.pdbx_description
1 polymer ?
#
loop_
_entity_poly.entity_id
_entity_poly.type
_entity_poly.pdbx_seq_one_letter_code
_entity_poly.pdbx_strand_id
1 'polypeptide(L)' 'MIFEKFKEVFATVLPISILVLFLHLTITPLEGNMFIRFYLGAFFIIIGLTVFLLGVDIGITPRGDSFGTNIVKRNGL' A
#
# COMPACT_ATOMS: atom_id res chain seq x y z
N MET A 1 -9.43 -9.90 6.84
CA MET A 1 -8.11 -9.80 6.19
C MET A 1 -8.12 -8.86 5.00
N ILE A 2 -8.79 -9.17 3.88
CA ILE A 2 -8.77 -8.27 2.70
C ILE A 2 -9.33 -6.87 2.99
N PHE A 3 -10.44 -6.77 3.73
CA PHE A 3 -11.04 -5.47 4.09
C PHE A 3 -10.15 -4.64 5.01
N GLU A 4 -9.46 -5.28 5.95
CA GLU A 4 -8.49 -4.61 6.83
C GLU A 4 -7.29 -4.08 6.04
N LYS A 5 -6.73 -4.89 5.12
CA LYS A 5 -5.62 -4.48 4.25
C LYS A 5 -6.05 -3.36 3.30
N PHE A 6 -7.25 -3.44 2.75
CA PHE A 6 -7.82 -2.38 1.93
C PHE A 6 -7.95 -1.08 2.73
N LYS A 7 -8.48 -1.14 3.97
CA LYS A 7 -8.61 0.02 4.84
C LYS A 7 -7.26 0.63 5.21
N GLU A 8 -6.26 -0.21 5.50
CA GLU A 8 -4.88 0.20 5.78
C GLU A 8 -4.28 0.97 4.59
N VAL A 9 -4.32 0.38 3.39
CA VAL A 9 -3.83 1.00 2.16
C VAL A 9 -4.61 2.28 1.82
N PHE A 10 -5.94 2.24 1.94
CA PHE A 10 -6.79 3.39 1.65
C PHE A 10 -6.50 4.55 2.61
N ALA A 11 -6.34 4.28 3.91
CA ALA A 11 -5.98 5.29 4.90
C ALA A 11 -4.60 5.92 4.63
N THR A 12 -3.67 5.20 4.01
CA THR A 12 -2.37 5.73 3.57
C THR A 12 -2.46 6.54 2.27
N VAL A 13 -3.21 6.07 1.27
CA VAL A 13 -3.28 6.69 -0.06
C VAL A 13 -4.18 7.93 -0.06
N LEU A 14 -5.22 7.96 0.77
CA LEU A 14 -6.15 9.07 0.90
C LEU A 14 -5.48 10.41 1.25
N PRO A 15 -4.62 10.54 2.29
CA PRO A 15 -3.98 11.82 2.62
C PRO A 15 -3.07 12.33 1.48
N ILE A 16 -2.38 11.43 0.78
CA ILE A 16 -1.56 11.78 -0.39
C ILE A 16 -2.46 12.32 -1.52
N SER A 17 -3.59 11.66 -1.77
CA SER A 17 -4.55 12.06 -2.80
C SER A 17 -5.23 13.40 -2.49
N ILE A 18 -5.50 13.68 -1.21
CA ILE A 18 -6.00 14.98 -0.74
C ILE A 18 -4.94 16.07 -0.91
N LEU A 19 -3.68 15.77 -0.61
CA LEU A 19 -2.59 16.73 -0.82
C LEU A 19 -2.44 17.11 -2.30
N VAL A 20 -2.53 16.13 -3.21
CA VAL A 20 -2.51 16.40 -4.66
C VAL A 20 -3.72 17.23 -5.08
N LEU A 21 -4.91 16.98 -4.52
CA LEU A 21 -6.09 17.82 -4.76
C LEU A 21 -5.83 19.27 -4.34
N PHE A 22 -5.29 19.47 -3.14
CA PHE A 22 -5.00 20.79 -2.62
C PHE A 22 -3.95 21.53 -3.47
N LEU A 23 -2.89 20.84 -3.87
CA LEU A 23 -1.86 21.41 -4.75
C LEU A 23 -2.42 21.75 -6.13
N HIS A 24 -3.29 20.90 -6.69
CA HIS A 24 -3.98 21.19 -7.96
C HIS A 24 -4.81 22.47 -7.88
N LEU A 25 -5.50 22.70 -6.75
CA LEU A 25 -6.36 23.88 -6.57
C LEU A 25 -5.59 25.15 -6.22
N THR A 26 -4.41 25.07 -5.62
CA THR A 26 -3.73 26.24 -5.02
C THR A 26 -2.46 26.68 -5.73
N ILE A 27 -1.55 25.75 -6.06
CA ILE A 27 -0.17 26.08 -6.50
C ILE A 27 0.08 25.63 -7.94
N THR A 28 -0.39 24.43 -8.29
CA THR A 28 -0.03 23.76 -9.55
C THR A 28 -1.30 23.24 -10.23
N PRO A 29 -2.06 24.07 -10.95
CA PRO A 29 -3.23 23.61 -11.70
C PRO A 29 -2.80 22.65 -12.81
N LEU A 30 -2.89 21.36 -12.50
CA LEU A 30 -2.63 20.27 -13.42
C LEU A 30 -3.61 20.30 -14.59
N GLU A 31 -3.15 20.00 -15.80
CA GLU A 31 -4.03 19.73 -16.93
C GLU A 31 -5.00 18.60 -16.59
N GLY A 32 -6.28 18.72 -17.00
CA GLY A 32 -7.33 17.77 -16.64
C GLY A 32 -6.98 16.30 -16.95
N ASN A 33 -6.26 16.06 -18.06
CA ASN A 33 -5.77 14.73 -18.42
C ASN A 33 -4.78 14.17 -17.37
N MET A 34 -3.88 15.00 -16.85
CA MET A 34 -2.90 14.58 -15.84
C MET A 34 -3.56 14.34 -14.49
N PHE A 35 -4.51 15.20 -14.11
CA PHE A 35 -5.31 15.05 -12.89
C PHE A 35 -6.09 13.73 -12.88
N ILE A 36 -6.82 13.43 -13.96
CA ILE A 36 -7.58 12.17 -14.09
C ILE A 36 -6.64 10.96 -14.05
N ARG A 37 -5.50 11.02 -14.74
CA ARG A 37 -4.48 9.96 -14.73
C ARG A 37 -3.95 9.70 -13.31
N PHE A 38 -3.74 10.75 -12.51
CA PHE A 38 -3.31 10.59 -11.12
C PHE A 38 -4.33 9.79 -10.30
N TYR A 39 -5.62 10.15 -10.34
CA TYR A 39 -6.63 9.44 -9.56
C TYR A 39 -6.89 8.02 -10.07
N LEU A 40 -6.82 7.79 -11.38
CA LEU A 40 -6.83 6.44 -11.94
C LEU A 40 -5.64 5.62 -11.44
N GLY A 41 -4.44 6.21 -11.43
CA GLY A 41 -3.23 5.58 -10.88
C GLY A 41 -3.37 5.28 -9.39
N ALA A 42 -3.87 6.23 -8.60
CA ALA A 42 -4.12 6.04 -7.17
C ALA A 42 -5.11 4.90 -6.92
N PHE A 43 -6.17 4.80 -7.72
CA PHE A 43 -7.12 3.68 -7.67
C PHE A 43 -6.44 2.33 -7.96
N PHE A 44 -5.63 2.24 -9.02
CA PHE A 44 -4.88 1.01 -9.33
C PHE A 44 -3.85 0.66 -8.25
N ILE A 45 -3.19 1.65 -7.65
CA ILE A 45 -2.26 1.45 -6.53
C ILE A 45 -3.00 0.88 -5.32
N ILE A 46 -4.18 1.40 -4.96
CA ILE A 46 -4.96 0.88 -3.82
C ILE A 46 -5.27 -0.60 -4.02
N ILE A 47 -5.74 -0.97 -5.21
CA ILE A 47 -6.06 -2.37 -5.53
C ILE A 47 -4.78 -3.22 -5.52
N GLY A 48 -3.73 -2.78 -6.22
CA GLY A 48 -2.47 -3.51 -6.34
C GLY A 48 -1.78 -3.74 -5.01
N LEU A 49 -1.68 -2.71 -4.17
CA LEU A 49 -1.09 -2.81 -2.83
C LEU A 49 -1.93 -3.68 -1.90
N THR A 50 -3.26 -3.63 -1.99
CA THR A 50 -4.13 -4.50 -1.19
C THR A 50 -3.88 -5.97 -1.52
N VAL A 51 -3.84 -6.32 -2.81
CA VAL A 51 -3.54 -7.69 -3.26
C VAL A 51 -2.10 -8.09 -2.89
N PHE A 52 -1.14 -7.19 -3.06
CA PHE A 52 0.26 -7.41 -2.70
C PHE A 52 0.43 -7.71 -1.21
N LEU A 53 -0.13 -6.87 -0.32
CA LEU A 53 -0.04 -7.07 1.12
C LEU A 53 -0.74 -8.35 1.57
N LEU A 54 -1.90 -8.67 0.99
CA LEU A 54 -2.55 -9.96 1.24
C LEU A 54 -1.66 -11.13 0.81
N GLY A 55 -0.99 -11.02 -0.34
CA GLY A 55 -0.02 -12.01 -0.80
C GLY A 55 1.18 -12.18 0.13
N VAL A 56 1.69 -11.07 0.69
CA VAL A 56 2.78 -11.09 1.68
C VAL A 56 2.35 -11.79 2.97
N ASP A 57 1.18 -11.41 3.50
CA ASP A 57 0.66 -11.95 4.77
C ASP A 57 0.40 -13.46 4.71
N ILE A 58 -0.08 -13.95 3.56
CA ILE A 58 -0.37 -15.38 3.36
C ILE A 58 0.88 -16.16 2.95
N GLY A 59 1.72 -15.57 2.10
CA GLY A 59 2.81 -16.29 1.44
C GLY A 59 4.14 -16.24 2.19
N ILE A 60 4.54 -15.04 2.61
CA ILE A 60 5.89 -14.75 3.13
C ILE A 60 5.89 -14.80 4.65
N THR A 61 4.99 -14.08 5.32
CA THR A 61 4.97 -13.92 6.79
C THR A 61 5.05 -15.24 7.57
N PRO A 62 4.17 -16.25 7.35
CA PRO A 62 4.22 -17.50 8.13
C PRO A 62 5.49 -18.33 7.90
N ARG A 63 6.05 -18.27 6.67
CA ARG A 63 7.32 -18.95 6.37
C ARG A 63 8.50 -18.20 6.98
N GLY A 64 8.50 -16.87 6.91
CA GLY A 64 9.52 -16.00 7.49
C GLY A 64 9.68 -16.23 8.99
N ASP A 65 8.58 -16.28 9.74
CA ASP A 65 8.59 -16.54 11.19
C ASP A 65 9.18 -17.92 11.52
N SER A 66 8.82 -18.92 10.73
CA SER A 66 9.36 -20.28 10.85
C SER A 66 10.86 -20.29 10.55
N PHE A 67 11.32 -19.59 9.52
CA PHE A 67 12.75 -19.49 9.19
C PHE A 67 13.54 -18.78 10.29
N GLY A 68 13.05 -17.64 10.78
CA GLY A 68 13.70 -16.88 11.86
C GLY A 68 13.82 -17.68 13.15
N THR A 69 12.74 -18.31 13.59
CA THR A 69 12.73 -19.14 14.82
C THR A 69 13.65 -20.36 14.72
N ASN A 70 13.74 -21.00 13.55
CA ASN A 70 14.66 -22.11 13.33
C ASN A 70 16.13 -21.67 13.30
N ILE A 71 16.44 -20.49 12.77
CA ILE A 71 17.81 -19.94 12.81
C ILE A 71 18.22 -19.62 14.26
N VAL A 72 17.35 -19.00 15.04
CA VAL A 72 17.60 -18.70 16.46
C VAL A 72 17.81 -20.00 17.26
N LYS A 73 16.92 -21.00 17.09
CA LYS A 73 17.08 -22.32 17.74
C LYS A 73 18.38 -23.03 17.36
N ARG A 74 18.84 -22.89 16.12
CA ARG A 74 20.06 -23.56 15.63
C ARG A 74 21.35 -22.91 16.15
N ASN A 75 21.27 -21.65 16.62
CA ASN A 75 22.39 -20.91 17.20
C ASN A 75 22.43 -20.93 18.75
N GLY A 76 21.60 -21.73 19.43
CA GLY A 76 21.79 -22.09 20.83
C GLY A 76 21.61 -20.96 21.86
N LEU A 77 20.65 -20.05 21.64
CA LEU A 77 20.08 -19.18 22.68
C LEU A 77 18.62 -19.57 22.94
#